data_AF-A0A6N2UH47-F1
#
_entry.id   AF-A0A6N2UH47-F1
#
_cell.length_a   1.000
_cell.length_b   1.000
_cell.length_c   1.000
_cell.angle_alpha   90.00
_cell.angle_beta   90.00
_cell.angle_gamma   90.00
#
_symmetry.space_group_name_H-M   'P 1'
#
loop_
_entity.id
_entity.type
_entity.pdbx_description
1 polymer ?
#
loop_
_entity_poly.entity_id
_entity_poly.type
_entity_poly.pdbx_seq_one_letter_code
_entity_poly.pdbx_strand_id
1 'polypeptide(L)'
;MELHELVDMANEDEEYVLAVIESREPNDYSLMCTVETYERAKEYEKQLQADGIMDTIIIPPFTSDKVKPNETADYFRSYYNQ
;
A
#
# COMPACT_ATOMS: atom_id res chain seq x y z
N MET A 1 10.67 6.70 2.80
CA MET A 1 10.51 5.78 3.96
C MET A 1 10.77 4.37 3.48
N GLU A 2 11.31 3.51 4.33
CA GLU A 2 11.47 2.10 3.96
C GLU A 2 10.12 1.37 4.01
N LEU A 3 9.99 0.31 3.19
CA LEU A 3 8.75 -0.47 3.15
C LEU A 3 8.37 -1.08 4.49
N HIS A 4 9.36 -1.50 5.28
CA HIS A 4 9.11 -2.14 6.57
C HIS A 4 8.45 -1.17 7.55
N GLU A 5 8.83 0.12 7.53
CA GLU A 5 8.21 1.17 8.35
C GLU A 5 6.73 1.35 8.01
N LEU A 6 6.38 1.26 6.72
CA LEU A 6 4.98 1.35 6.28
C LEU A 6 4.16 0.11 6.67
N VAL A 7 4.79 -1.07 6.66
CA VAL A 7 4.16 -2.31 7.15
C VAL A 7 3.92 -2.23 8.65
N ASP A 8 4.89 -1.72 9.42
CA ASP A 8 4.74 -1.54 10.86
C ASP A 8 3.60 -0.59 11.18
N MET A 9 3.50 0.57 10.50
CA MET A 9 2.37 1.49 10.66
C MET A 9 1.02 0.84 10.33
N ALA A 10 0.93 0.12 9.21
CA ALA A 10 -0.31 -0.57 8.83
C ALA A 10 -0.76 -1.54 9.94
N ASN A 11 0.19 -2.29 10.51
CA ASN A 11 -0.10 -3.25 11.58
C ASN A 11 -0.42 -2.59 12.93
N GLU A 12 0.26 -1.48 13.27
CA GLU A 12 0.04 -0.74 14.53
C GLU A 12 -1.33 -0.06 14.56
N ASP A 13 -1.71 0.58 13.46
CA ASP A 13 -2.97 1.32 13.36
C ASP A 13 -4.16 0.43 12.95
N GLU A 14 -3.92 -0.82 12.58
CA GLU A 14 -4.89 -1.72 11.92
C GLU A 14 -5.54 -1.10 10.66
N GLU A 15 -4.79 -0.27 9.93
CA GLU A 15 -5.26 0.44 8.74
C GLU A 15 -4.46 0.03 7.49
N TYR A 16 -5.08 0.16 6.32
CA TYR A 16 -4.39 0.04 5.05
C TYR A 16 -3.59 1.31 4.80
N VAL A 17 -2.29 1.14 4.54
CA VAL A 17 -1.39 2.24 4.18
C VAL A 17 -1.32 2.34 2.67
N LEU A 18 -1.54 3.55 2.14
CA LEU A 18 -1.31 3.87 0.74
C LEU A 18 -0.01 4.67 0.62
N ALA A 19 0.92 4.19 -0.20
CA ALA A 19 2.19 4.86 -0.43
C ALA A 19 2.52 4.96 -1.92
N VAL A 20 3.21 6.04 -2.30
CA VAL A 20 3.79 6.23 -3.63
C VAL A 20 5.17 5.61 -3.65
N ILE A 21 5.47 4.90 -4.74
CA ILE A 21 6.78 4.31 -5.01
C ILE A 21 7.62 5.36 -5.74
N GLU A 22 8.56 6.00 -5.05
CA GLU A 22 9.45 7.00 -5.66
C GLU A 22 10.61 6.34 -6.39
N SER A 23 11.17 5.28 -5.79
CA SER A 23 12.17 4.45 -6.43
C SER A 23 12.11 3.03 -5.91
N ARG A 24 12.10 2.06 -6.83
CA ARG A 24 12.16 0.63 -6.50
C ARG A 24 13.58 0.16 -6.12
N GLU A 25 14.62 0.97 -6.41
CA GLU A 25 16.03 0.67 -6.10
C GLU A 25 16.66 1.74 -5.20
N PRO A 26 15.93 2.24 -4.18
CA PRO A 26 16.19 1.73 -2.84
C PRO A 26 14.94 1.79 -1.94
N ASN A 27 13.94 0.92 -2.14
CA ASN A 27 12.74 0.83 -1.28
C ASN A 27 12.21 2.19 -0.79
N ASP A 28 12.16 3.21 -1.67
CA ASP A 28 11.86 4.57 -1.25
C ASP A 28 10.39 4.86 -1.51
N TYR A 29 9.64 4.88 -0.42
CA TYR A 29 8.20 5.07 -0.42
C TYR A 29 7.81 6.35 0.31
N SER A 30 6.87 7.08 -0.26
CA SER A 30 6.25 8.24 0.39
C SER A 30 4.84 7.88 0.84
N LEU A 31 4.59 7.95 2.15
CA LEU A 31 3.26 7.77 2.71
C LEU A 31 2.30 8.84 2.17
N MET A 32 1.16 8.40 1.63
CA MET A 32 0.10 9.31 1.19
C MET A 32 -0.99 9.44 2.24
N CYS A 33 -1.55 8.30 2.66
CA CYS A 33 -2.63 8.25 3.64
C CYS A 33 -2.77 6.84 4.22
N THR A 34 -3.55 6.77 5.30
CA THR A 34 -4.04 5.52 5.88
C THR A 34 -5.56 5.48 5.78
N VAL A 35 -6.13 4.29 5.63
CA VAL A 35 -7.58 4.08 5.51
C VAL A 35 -8.02 2.78 6.17
N GLU A 36 -9.21 2.78 6.75
CA GLU A 36 -9.76 1.62 7.46
C GLU A 36 -10.14 0.43 6.55
N THR A 37 -10.34 0.64 5.24
CA THR A 37 -10.83 -0.40 4.33
C THR A 37 -10.07 -0.49 3.02
N TYR A 38 -9.94 -1.72 2.51
CA TYR A 38 -9.30 -2.00 1.23
C TYR A 38 -9.98 -1.29 0.06
N GLU A 39 -11.33 -1.22 0.07
CA GLU A 39 -12.08 -0.56 -0.99
C GLU A 39 -11.73 0.93 -1.10
N ARG A 40 -11.58 1.63 0.03
CA ARG A 40 -11.14 3.03 0.04
C ARG A 40 -9.70 3.17 -0.45
N ALA A 41 -8.82 2.26 -0.06
CA ALA A 41 -7.44 2.26 -0.55
C ALA A 41 -7.39 2.14 -2.08
N LYS A 42 -8.23 1.27 -2.66
CA LYS A 42 -8.35 1.10 -4.12
C LYS A 42 -8.97 2.31 -4.82
N GLU A 43 -9.87 3.05 -4.17
CA GLU A 43 -10.39 4.30 -4.71
C GLU A 43 -9.29 5.37 -4.82
N TYR A 44 -8.47 5.51 -3.79
CA TYR A 44 -7.33 6.44 -3.82
C TYR A 44 -6.25 5.99 -4.81
N GLU A 45 -5.93 4.70 -4.86
CA GLU A 45 -4.98 4.13 -5.83
C GLU A 45 -5.41 4.46 -7.27
N LYS A 46 -6.69 4.28 -7.61
CA LYS A 46 -7.23 4.62 -8.94
C LYS A 46 -7.13 6.10 -9.27
N GLN A 47 -7.36 6.98 -8.30
CA GLN A 47 -7.22 8.43 -8.50
C GLN A 47 -5.78 8.81 -8.81
N LEU A 48 -4.81 8.23 -8.09
CA LEU A 48 -3.39 8.49 -8.29
C LEU A 48 -2.86 7.89 -9.60
N GLN A 49 -3.31 6.68 -9.96
CA GLN A 49 -2.97 6.07 -11.25
C GLN A 49 -3.60 6.81 -12.44
N ALA A 50 -4.74 7.49 -12.26
CA ALA A 50 -5.38 8.26 -13.33
C ALA A 50 -4.49 9.41 -13.84
N ASP A 51 -3.58 9.91 -13.00
CA ASP A 51 -2.58 10.91 -13.38
C ASP A 51 -1.44 10.31 -14.23
N GLY A 52 -1.35 8.98 -14.34
CA GLY A 52 -0.45 8.25 -15.25
C GLY A 52 1.05 8.37 -14.91
N ILE A 53 1.38 8.97 -13.76
CA ILE A 53 2.75 9.35 -13.39
C ILE A 53 3.24 8.56 -12.17
N MET A 54 2.36 8.23 -11.22
CA MET A 54 2.77 7.65 -9.95
C MET A 54 2.40 6.17 -9.84
N ASP A 55 3.39 5.35 -9.52
CA ASP A 55 3.18 3.98 -9.04
C ASP A 55 2.84 4.03 -7.54
N THR A 56 1.83 3.26 -7.14
CA THR A 56 1.37 3.21 -5.76
C THR A 56 1.33 1.78 -5.24
N ILE A 57 1.54 1.61 -3.95
CA ILE A 57 1.41 0.34 -3.24
C ILE A 57 0.36 0.48 -2.13
N ILE A 58 -0.47 -0.56 -1.99
CA ILE A 58 -1.42 -0.69 -0.88
C ILE A 58 -0.88 -1.74 0.06
N ILE A 59 -0.61 -1.34 1.29
CA ILE A 59 -0.02 -2.19 2.32
C ILE A 59 -1.13 -2.53 3.31
N PRO A 60 -1.55 -3.80 3.37
CA PRO A 60 -2.61 -4.21 4.27
C PRO A 60 -2.09 -4.38 5.71
N PRO A 61 -2.97 -4.24 6.72
CA PRO A 61 -2.65 -4.52 8.12
C PRO A 61 -2.59 -6.05 8.35
N PHE A 62 -1.47 -6.68 7.99
CA PHE A 62 -1.30 -8.14 7.99
C PHE A 62 -1.60 -8.84 9.31
N THR A 63 -1.46 -8.15 10.44
CA THR A 63 -1.80 -8.68 11.77
C THR A 63 -3.30 -8.72 12.04
N SER A 64 -4.11 -8.06 11.21
CA SER A 64 -5.56 -8.01 11.35
C SER A 64 -6.24 -9.22 10.70
N ASP A 65 -7.18 -9.84 11.43
CA ASP A 65 -8.03 -10.93 10.92
C ASP A 65 -8.97 -10.49 9.77
N LYS A 66 -9.02 -9.17 9.48
CA LYS A 66 -9.89 -8.57 8.47
C LYS A 66 -9.32 -8.68 7.05
N VAL A 67 -8.01 -8.89 6.91
CA VAL A 67 -7.33 -8.89 5.60
C VAL A 67 -7.65 -10.17 4.83
N LYS A 68 -8.23 -10.01 3.64
CA LYS A 68 -8.57 -11.16 2.79
C LYS A 68 -7.35 -11.63 1.99
N PRO A 69 -7.26 -12.93 1.64
CA PRO A 69 -6.12 -13.45 0.87
C PRO A 69 -5.87 -12.75 -0.47
N ASN A 70 -6.90 -12.26 -1.13
CA ASN A 70 -6.76 -11.52 -2.39
C ASN A 70 -6.09 -10.15 -2.20
N GLU A 71 -6.29 -9.50 -1.06
CA GLU A 71 -5.70 -8.19 -0.75
C GLU A 71 -4.20 -8.33 -0.47
N THR A 72 -3.82 -9.39 0.26
CA THR A 72 -2.42 -9.80 0.41
C THR A 72 -1.77 -10.13 -0.93
N ALA A 73 -2.48 -10.84 -1.80
CA ALA A 73 -1.98 -11.16 -3.14
C ALA A 73 -1.79 -9.89 -3.99
N ASP A 74 -2.70 -8.92 -3.89
CA ASP A 74 -2.59 -7.64 -4.59
C ASP A 74 -1.37 -6.83 -4.12
N TYR A 75 -1.11 -6.79 -2.81
CA TYR A 75 0.12 -6.19 -2.27
C TYR A 75 1.38 -6.80 -2.90
N PHE A 76 1.50 -8.13 -2.90
CA PHE A 76 2.68 -8.80 -3.47
C PHE A 76 2.79 -8.60 -4.98
N ARG A 77 1.66 -8.53 -5.71
CA ARG A 77 1.67 -8.19 -7.14
C ARG A 77 2.21 -6.78 -7.36
N SER A 78 1.76 -5.78 -6.60
CA SER A 78 2.26 -4.41 -6.74
C SER A 78 3.75 -4.29 -6.38
N TYR A 79 4.18 -5.05 -5.38
CA TYR A 79 5.59 -5.08 -4.96
C TYR A 79 6.51 -5.73 -6.00
N TYR A 80 6.12 -6.89 -6.55
CA TYR A 80 6.98 -7.70 -7.45
C TYR A 80 6.70 -7.51 -8.95
N ASN A 81 5.67 -6.76 -9.36
CA ASN A 81 5.49 -6.40 -10.77
C ASN A 81 6.68 -5.52 -11.21
N GLN A 82 7.63 -6.15 -11.91
CA GLN A 82 8.73 -5.56 -12.65
C GLN A 82 8.37 -5.41 -14.13
#